data_AF-A0A8I1QAJ5-F1
#
_entry.id   AF-A0A8I1QAJ5-F1
#
_cell.length_a   1.000
_cell.length_b   1.000
_cell.length_c   1.000
_cell.angle_alpha   90.00
_cell.angle_beta   90.00
_cell.angle_gamma   90.00
#
_symmetry.space_group_name_H-M   'P 1'
#
loop_
_entity.id
_entity.type
_entity.pdbx_description
1 polymer ?
#
loop_
_entity_poly.entity_id
_entity_poly.type
_entity_poly.pdbx_seq_one_letter_code
_entity_poly.pdbx_strand_id
1 'polypeptide(L)'
;MQIPLELKHMIFDKLEKKDLLKLKVADKTNHQEITEYAETTLPAKLLFQNKEYFAIGPKIQVSEPGGISQFYNKPKKNISANVIKNNVPKEGEVILFRSEREAKLYASYTEERGHAVVDKSPIIYTVQLKNTVSTNVITENLKSRSMGMNRENTLEFVKVRASELEFIIGQVRQYPEVKLNEENKNCLVM
;
A
#
# COMPACT_ATOMS: atom_id res chain seq x y z
N MET A 1 30.18 -18.35 -27.13
CA MET A 1 29.38 -19.22 -26.23
C MET A 1 28.52 -18.31 -25.36
N GLN A 2 27.21 -18.50 -25.40
CA GLN A 2 26.26 -17.65 -24.66
C GLN A 2 26.02 -18.29 -23.29
N ILE A 3 26.28 -17.55 -22.21
CA ILE A 3 26.02 -18.03 -20.85
C ILE A 3 24.49 -18.16 -20.69
N PRO A 4 23.98 -19.31 -20.22
CA PRO A 4 22.57 -19.49 -19.92
C PRO A 4 22.03 -18.40 -18.99
N LEU A 5 20.79 -17.95 -19.22
CA LEU A 5 20.17 -16.84 -18.50
C LEU A 5 20.17 -17.05 -16.98
N GLU A 6 19.95 -18.29 -16.54
CA GLU A 6 19.95 -18.67 -15.12
C GLU A 6 21.30 -18.43 -14.44
N LEU A 7 22.40 -18.75 -15.13
CA LEU A 7 23.75 -18.52 -14.62
C LEU A 7 24.11 -17.03 -14.61
N LYS A 8 23.59 -16.24 -15.56
CA LYS A 8 23.73 -14.78 -15.55
C LYS A 8 23.04 -14.16 -14.34
N HIS A 9 21.80 -14.54 -14.05
CA HIS A 9 21.06 -14.04 -12.89
C HIS A 9 21.76 -14.40 -11.57
N MET A 10 22.30 -15.62 -11.44
CA MET A 10 23.11 -15.99 -10.27
C MET A 10 24.36 -15.11 -10.09
N ILE A 11 24.97 -14.66 -11.20
CA ILE A 11 26.11 -13.72 -11.15
C ILE A 11 25.61 -12.33 -10.77
N PHE A 12 24.50 -11.87 -11.34
CA PHE A 12 23.93 -10.55 -11.06
C PHE A 12 23.48 -10.43 -9.59
N ASP A 13 22.95 -11.50 -9.00
CA ASP A 13 22.59 -11.58 -7.56
C ASP A 13 23.77 -11.40 -6.61
N LYS A 14 25.00 -11.68 -7.05
CA LYS A 14 26.21 -11.51 -6.24
C LYS A 14 26.80 -10.10 -6.36
N LEU A 15 26.28 -9.27 -7.25
CA LEU A 15 26.80 -7.93 -7.51
C LEU A 15 25.97 -6.87 -6.79
N GLU A 16 26.65 -5.90 -6.19
CA GLU A 16 25.98 -4.72 -5.68
C GLU A 16 25.44 -3.86 -6.83
N LYS A 17 24.39 -3.06 -6.58
CA LYS A 17 23.78 -2.19 -7.59
C LYS A 17 24.79 -1.29 -8.32
N LYS A 18 25.83 -0.83 -7.62
CA LYS A 18 26.92 -0.03 -8.22
C LYS A 18 27.73 -0.81 -9.24
N ASP A 19 27.93 -2.10 -9.01
CA ASP A 19 28.71 -2.96 -9.90
C ASP A 19 27.88 -3.50 -11.05
N LEU A 20 26.57 -3.72 -10.87
CA LEU A 20 25.62 -3.95 -11.97
C LEU A 20 25.59 -2.77 -12.96
N LEU A 21 25.61 -1.53 -12.46
CA LEU A 21 25.67 -0.33 -13.30
C LEU A 21 27.00 -0.19 -14.06
N LYS A 22 28.11 -0.68 -13.51
CA LYS A 22 29.39 -0.76 -14.25
C LYS A 22 29.38 -1.88 -15.27
N LEU A 23 28.79 -3.03 -14.93
CA LEU A 23 28.63 -4.18 -15.83
C LEU A 23 27.82 -3.79 -17.07
N LYS A 24 26.77 -2.98 -16.89
CA LYS A 24 25.96 -2.38 -17.97
C LYS A 24 26.79 -1.61 -19.00
N VAL A 25 27.87 -0.95 -18.58
CA VAL A 25 28.77 -0.17 -19.45
C VAL A 25 29.78 -1.07 -20.16
N ALA A 26 30.23 -2.12 -19.47
CA ALA A 26 31.23 -3.05 -19.97
C ALA A 26 30.66 -4.08 -20.97
N ASP A 27 29.43 -4.57 -20.74
CA ASP A 27 28.79 -5.59 -21.55
C ASP A 27 27.62 -5.01 -22.37
N LYS A 28 27.94 -4.56 -23.58
CA LYS A 28 26.96 -3.99 -24.52
C LYS A 28 26.00 -5.04 -25.08
N THR A 29 26.36 -6.32 -25.06
CA THR A 29 25.56 -7.40 -25.65
C THR A 29 24.41 -7.81 -24.74
N ASN A 30 24.62 -7.77 -23.42
CA ASN A 30 23.59 -8.08 -22.43
C ASN A 30 22.99 -6.81 -21.79
N HIS A 31 23.16 -5.64 -22.42
CA HIS A 31 22.80 -4.35 -21.84
C HIS A 31 21.32 -4.23 -21.45
N GLN A 32 20.42 -4.75 -22.29
CA GLN A 32 18.98 -4.75 -22.03
C GLN A 32 18.64 -5.68 -20.86
N GLU A 33 19.17 -6.92 -20.85
CA GLU A 33 18.99 -7.87 -19.74
C GLU A 33 19.55 -7.35 -18.42
N ILE A 34 20.73 -6.72 -18.41
CA ILE A 34 21.33 -6.14 -17.19
C ILE A 34 20.53 -4.92 -16.71
N THR A 35 20.01 -4.12 -17.64
CA THR A 35 19.19 -2.95 -17.28
C THR A 35 17.85 -3.40 -16.70
N GLU A 36 17.19 -4.34 -17.36
CA GLU A 36 15.97 -4.98 -16.86
C GLU A 36 16.26 -5.65 -15.51
N TYR A 37 17.36 -6.37 -15.34
CA TYR A 37 17.72 -6.96 -14.05
C TYR A 37 17.96 -5.92 -12.97
N ALA A 38 18.72 -4.85 -13.24
CA ALA A 38 19.03 -3.80 -12.27
C ALA A 38 17.82 -2.90 -11.93
N GLU A 39 16.84 -2.83 -12.82
CA GLU A 39 15.55 -2.17 -12.60
C GLU A 39 14.53 -3.08 -11.91
N THR A 40 14.59 -4.40 -12.16
CA THR A 40 13.67 -5.42 -11.61
C THR A 40 14.14 -5.99 -10.27
N THR A 41 15.45 -5.99 -9.99
CA THR A 41 16.00 -6.18 -8.63
C THR A 41 15.78 -4.92 -7.82
N LEU A 42 14.52 -4.66 -7.51
CA LEU A 42 14.15 -3.86 -6.37
C LEU A 42 14.88 -4.48 -5.16
N PRO A 43 15.71 -3.73 -4.42
CA PRO A 43 16.42 -4.30 -3.29
C PRO A 43 15.38 -4.88 -2.35
N ALA A 44 15.39 -6.20 -2.19
CA ALA A 44 14.51 -6.89 -1.28
C ALA A 44 14.70 -6.25 0.10
N LYS A 45 13.66 -5.59 0.59
CA LYS A 45 13.73 -4.77 1.80
C LYS A 45 13.08 -5.58 2.90
N LEU A 46 13.86 -5.86 3.94
CA LEU A 46 13.34 -6.52 5.12
C LEU A 46 12.34 -5.61 5.81
N LEU A 47 11.14 -6.14 6.02
CA LEU A 47 10.12 -5.55 6.85
C LEU A 47 10.09 -6.31 8.17
N PHE A 48 10.21 -5.57 9.27
CA PHE A 48 10.39 -6.16 10.60
C PHE A 48 9.06 -6.25 11.32
N GLN A 49 8.80 -7.37 11.98
CA GLN A 49 7.57 -7.63 12.75
C GLN A 49 7.27 -6.58 13.84
N ASN A 50 8.31 -6.04 14.47
CA ASN A 50 8.18 -5.08 15.59
C ASN A 50 7.93 -3.64 15.15
N LYS A 51 7.54 -3.40 13.90
CA LYS A 51 7.27 -2.07 13.36
C LYS A 51 5.81 -1.94 12.97
N GLU A 52 5.29 -0.75 13.19
CA GLU A 52 3.99 -0.36 12.68
C GLU A 52 4.10 0.03 11.20
N TYR A 53 3.12 -0.42 10.44
CA TYR A 53 2.97 -0.14 9.03
C TYR A 53 1.52 0.27 8.73
N PHE A 54 1.30 0.82 7.54
CA PHE A 54 -0.01 1.33 7.15
C PHE A 54 -0.47 0.62 5.88
N ALA A 55 -1.61 -0.07 5.96
CA ALA A 55 -2.17 -0.86 4.87
C ALA A 55 -3.39 -0.19 4.25
N ILE A 56 -3.55 -0.31 2.93
CA ILE A 56 -4.74 0.17 2.21
C ILE A 56 -5.74 -0.97 2.06
N GLY A 57 -6.89 -0.79 2.69
CA GLY A 57 -8.04 -1.69 2.66
C GLY A 57 -9.03 -1.39 1.54
N PRO A 58 -10.16 -2.11 1.52
CA PRO A 58 -11.22 -1.89 0.54
C PRO A 58 -11.85 -0.50 0.69
N LYS A 59 -12.44 -0.02 -0.40
CA LYS A 59 -13.20 1.23 -0.39
C LYS A 59 -14.59 1.00 0.17
N ILE A 60 -14.98 1.85 1.12
CA ILE A 60 -16.32 1.82 1.70
C ILE A 60 -17.10 3.07 1.34
N GLN A 61 -18.43 2.94 1.33
CA GLN A 61 -19.33 4.05 1.07
C GLN A 61 -19.29 5.07 2.21
N VAL A 62 -18.79 6.28 1.91
CA VAL A 62 -18.67 7.39 2.87
C VAL A 62 -19.69 8.50 2.63
N SER A 63 -20.55 8.35 1.62
CA SER A 63 -21.65 9.27 1.30
C SER A 63 -23.02 8.62 1.53
N GLU A 64 -24.05 9.45 1.65
CA GLU A 64 -25.46 9.04 1.73
C GLU A 64 -26.34 9.96 0.86
N PRO A 65 -27.52 9.51 0.40
CA PRO A 65 -28.42 10.34 -0.38
C PRO A 65 -28.80 11.63 0.35
N GLY A 66 -28.70 12.77 -0.33
CA GLY A 66 -29.21 14.05 0.15
C GLY A 66 -30.73 14.04 0.11
N GLY A 67 -31.39 14.20 1.26
CA GLY A 67 -32.85 14.06 1.39
C GLY A 67 -33.70 15.01 0.51
N ILE A 68 -33.09 16.00 -0.14
CA ILE A 68 -33.77 16.99 -0.98
C ILE A 68 -33.62 16.66 -2.48
N SER A 69 -32.64 15.83 -2.87
CA SER A 69 -32.54 15.34 -4.25
C SER A 69 -31.73 14.03 -4.29
N GLN A 70 -32.24 13.03 -5.01
CA GLN A 70 -31.52 11.77 -5.26
C GLN A 70 -30.24 11.94 -6.09
N PHE A 71 -29.99 13.13 -6.64
CA PHE A 71 -28.85 13.45 -7.50
C PHE A 71 -27.63 13.99 -6.73
N TYR A 72 -27.78 14.33 -5.44
CA TYR A 72 -26.70 14.89 -4.63
C TYR A 72 -26.45 14.03 -3.40
N ASN A 73 -25.28 13.39 -3.37
CA ASN A 73 -24.81 12.69 -2.19
C ASN A 73 -24.19 13.70 -1.20
N LYS A 74 -24.39 13.46 0.09
CA LYS A 74 -23.75 14.20 1.20
C LYS A 74 -22.80 13.26 1.96
N PRO A 75 -21.73 13.77 2.59
CA PRO A 75 -20.90 12.92 3.44
C PRO A 75 -21.72 12.37 4.61
N LYS A 76 -21.50 11.09 4.96
CA LYS A 76 -22.09 10.49 6.16
C LYS A 76 -21.64 11.26 7.39
N LYS A 77 -22.52 11.36 8.39
CA LYS A 77 -22.13 11.93 9.70
C LYS A 77 -21.20 11.00 10.48
N ASN A 78 -21.38 9.69 10.31
CA ASN A 78 -20.61 8.66 11.01
C ASN A 78 -20.46 7.41 10.14
N ILE A 79 -19.36 6.68 10.36
CA ILE A 79 -19.13 5.34 9.82
C ILE A 79 -19.08 4.39 11.02
N SER A 80 -20.01 3.45 11.08
CA SER A 80 -20.05 2.49 12.20
C SER A 80 -18.78 1.66 12.29
N ALA A 81 -18.28 1.44 13.50
CA ALA A 81 -17.11 0.59 13.76
C ALA A 81 -17.21 -0.81 13.12
N ASN A 82 -18.42 -1.39 13.10
CA ASN A 82 -18.68 -2.69 12.49
C ASN A 82 -18.38 -2.71 10.98
N VAL A 83 -18.59 -1.60 10.27
CA VAL A 83 -18.24 -1.52 8.84
C VAL A 83 -16.73 -1.64 8.66
N ILE A 84 -15.94 -0.98 9.51
CA ILE A 84 -14.48 -1.05 9.46
C ILE A 84 -14.01 -2.47 9.86
N LYS A 85 -14.52 -3.02 10.97
CA LYS A 85 -14.19 -4.38 11.43
C LYS A 85 -14.55 -5.47 10.41
N ASN A 86 -15.69 -5.38 9.74
CA ASN A 86 -16.13 -6.37 8.77
C ASN A 86 -15.38 -6.32 7.43
N ASN A 87 -14.69 -5.20 7.14
CA ASN A 87 -13.95 -4.98 5.90
C ASN A 87 -12.44 -5.20 6.06
N VAL A 88 -12.00 -5.83 7.15
CA VAL A 88 -10.61 -6.24 7.31
C VAL A 88 -10.29 -7.32 6.28
N PRO A 89 -9.27 -7.12 5.41
CA PRO A 89 -8.87 -8.13 4.44
C PRO A 89 -8.43 -9.42 5.14
N LYS A 90 -9.04 -10.54 4.75
CA LYS A 90 -8.68 -11.88 5.28
C LYS A 90 -7.72 -12.63 4.35
N GLU A 91 -7.81 -12.36 3.05
CA GLU A 91 -7.07 -13.04 1.99
C GLU A 91 -6.62 -12.04 0.92
N GLY A 92 -5.66 -12.45 0.08
CA GLY A 92 -5.13 -11.64 -1.01
C GLY A 92 -3.93 -10.76 -0.62
N GLU A 93 -3.50 -9.92 -1.57
CA GLU A 93 -2.42 -8.97 -1.39
C GLU A 93 -2.94 -7.62 -0.91
N VAL A 94 -2.19 -7.02 0.01
CA VAL A 94 -2.48 -5.71 0.59
C VAL A 94 -1.28 -4.81 0.35
N ILE A 95 -1.56 -3.55 0.00
CA ILE A 95 -0.53 -2.54 -0.22
C ILE A 95 -0.15 -1.95 1.14
N LEU A 96 1.13 -2.01 1.47
CA LEU A 96 1.70 -1.62 2.75
C LEU A 96 2.68 -0.46 2.58
N PHE A 97 2.55 0.53 3.45
CA PHE A 97 3.34 1.75 3.50
C PHE A 97 4.07 1.86 4.84
N ARG A 98 5.19 2.61 4.84
CA ARG A 98 5.98 2.85 6.06
C ARG A 98 5.42 3.99 6.89
N SER A 99 4.75 4.95 6.27
CA SER A 99 4.16 6.08 6.95
C SER A 99 2.68 6.23 6.67
N GLU A 100 1.96 6.73 7.67
CA GLU A 100 0.55 7.06 7.55
C GLU A 100 0.31 8.12 6.46
N ARG A 101 1.25 9.06 6.33
CA ARG A 101 1.18 10.13 5.33
C ARG A 101 1.20 9.58 3.91
N GLU A 102 2.05 8.60 3.62
CA GLU A 102 2.11 7.95 2.30
C GLU A 102 0.83 7.17 2.02
N ALA A 103 0.31 6.43 3.00
CA ALA A 103 -0.95 5.71 2.88
C ALA A 103 -2.13 6.67 2.65
N LYS A 104 -2.22 7.76 3.42
CA LYS A 104 -3.24 8.81 3.23
C LYS A 104 -3.12 9.50 1.87
N LEU A 105 -1.89 9.71 1.40
CA LEU A 105 -1.65 10.25 0.07
C LEU A 105 -2.20 9.28 -0.97
N TYR A 106 -1.75 8.03 -0.98
CA TYR A 106 -2.23 7.00 -1.91
C TYR A 106 -3.76 6.82 -1.86
N ALA A 107 -4.34 6.81 -0.66
CA ALA A 107 -5.79 6.76 -0.44
C ALA A 107 -6.51 7.91 -1.17
N SER A 108 -6.03 9.14 -1.04
CA SER A 108 -6.65 10.31 -1.69
C SER A 108 -6.65 10.25 -3.21
N TYR A 109 -5.66 9.58 -3.82
CA TYR A 109 -5.58 9.36 -5.27
C TYR A 109 -6.51 8.26 -5.76
N THR A 110 -6.88 7.31 -4.89
CA THR A 110 -7.72 6.16 -5.23
C THR A 110 -9.18 6.34 -4.83
N GLU A 111 -9.54 7.45 -4.20
CA GLU A 111 -10.93 7.80 -3.86
C GLU A 111 -11.83 7.89 -5.09
N GLU A 112 -13.06 7.38 -4.95
CA GLU A 112 -14.09 7.52 -5.97
C GLU A 112 -14.91 8.78 -5.68
N ARG A 113 -14.86 9.75 -6.60
CA ARG A 113 -15.67 10.96 -6.53
C ARG A 113 -17.01 10.71 -7.19
N GLY A 114 -18.09 10.94 -6.43
CA GLY A 114 -19.41 11.21 -7.00
C GLY A 114 -19.49 12.66 -7.45
N HIS A 115 -20.69 13.12 -7.81
CA HIS A 115 -20.92 14.46 -8.36
C HIS A 115 -20.21 15.59 -7.58
N ALA A 116 -20.58 15.80 -6.32
CA ALA A 116 -20.07 16.91 -5.52
C ALA A 116 -19.23 16.48 -4.31
N VAL A 117 -19.19 15.17 -4.01
CA VAL A 117 -18.55 14.63 -2.80
C VAL A 117 -17.82 13.33 -3.12
N VAL A 118 -16.91 12.94 -2.22
CA VAL A 118 -16.30 11.61 -2.26
C VAL A 118 -17.34 10.59 -1.86
N ASP A 119 -17.55 9.61 -2.74
CA ASP A 119 -18.58 8.60 -2.60
C ASP A 119 -18.05 7.38 -1.84
N LYS A 120 -16.88 6.89 -2.27
CA LYS A 120 -16.16 5.81 -1.61
C LYS A 120 -14.73 6.20 -1.31
N SER A 121 -14.27 5.78 -0.14
CA SER A 121 -12.91 6.02 0.32
C SER A 121 -12.31 4.73 0.90
N PRO A 122 -11.03 4.43 0.63
CA PRO A 122 -10.36 3.27 1.21
C PRO A 122 -10.22 3.41 2.73
N ILE A 123 -10.26 2.26 3.40
CA ILE A 123 -9.88 2.16 4.82
C ILE A 123 -8.36 2.13 4.90
N ILE A 124 -7.77 2.93 5.78
CA ILE A 124 -6.35 2.87 6.13
C ILE A 124 -6.25 2.08 7.42
N TYR A 125 -5.47 1.01 7.41
CA TYR A 125 -5.24 0.18 8.58
C TYR A 125 -3.84 0.41 9.14
N THR A 126 -3.73 0.57 10.45
CA THR A 126 -2.46 0.38 11.16
C THR A 126 -2.28 -1.11 11.40
N VAL A 127 -1.18 -1.66 10.92
CA VAL A 127 -0.91 -3.10 10.95
C VAL A 127 0.51 -3.38 11.44
N GLN A 128 0.70 -4.58 11.98
CA GLN A 128 2.02 -5.15 12.24
C GLN A 128 2.19 -6.42 11.42
N LEU A 129 3.44 -6.78 11.13
CA LEU A 129 3.73 -8.04 10.46
C LEU A 129 3.83 -9.14 11.51
N LYS A 130 3.26 -10.31 11.23
CA LYS A 130 3.37 -11.48 12.11
C LYS A 130 4.80 -12.04 12.15
N ASN A 131 5.51 -11.94 11.02
CA ASN A 131 6.88 -12.40 10.86
C ASN A 131 7.69 -11.35 10.08
N THR A 132 9.01 -11.38 10.18
CA THR A 132 9.87 -10.57 9.32
C THR A 132 9.77 -11.08 7.87
N VAL A 133 9.39 -10.21 6.94
CA VAL A 133 9.17 -10.56 5.52
C VAL A 133 10.19 -9.84 4.65
N SER A 134 10.77 -10.57 3.69
CA SER A 134 11.57 -9.99 2.62
C SER A 134 10.68 -9.79 1.41
N THR A 135 10.51 -8.55 0.96
CA THR A 135 9.67 -8.22 -0.18
C THR A 135 10.26 -7.08 -1.01
N ASN A 136 9.84 -7.00 -2.25
CA ASN A 136 10.31 -6.01 -3.21
C ASN A 136 9.57 -4.70 -3.03
N VAL A 137 10.32 -3.59 -2.97
CA VAL A 137 9.73 -2.24 -2.87
C VAL A 137 9.29 -1.77 -4.24
N ILE A 138 7.99 -1.59 -4.42
CA ILE A 138 7.41 -1.02 -5.63
C ILE A 138 7.43 0.50 -5.48
N THR A 139 7.96 1.17 -6.51
CA THR A 139 7.95 2.63 -6.60
C THR A 139 6.93 3.04 -7.67
N GLU A 140 5.93 3.83 -7.28
CA GLU A 140 4.89 4.32 -8.19
C GLU A 140 4.89 5.85 -8.21
N ASN A 141 4.81 6.42 -9.42
CA ASN A 141 4.69 7.86 -9.62
C ASN A 141 3.22 8.22 -9.78
N LEU A 142 2.61 8.76 -8.72
CA LEU A 142 1.25 9.27 -8.75
C LEU A 142 1.24 10.65 -9.42
N LYS A 143 0.56 10.73 -10.56
CA LYS A 143 0.32 12.00 -11.28
C LYS A 143 -1.04 12.55 -10.88
N SER A 144 -1.07 13.69 -10.19
CA SER A 144 -2.34 14.43 -10.01
C SER A 144 -2.51 15.44 -11.14
N ARG A 145 -3.66 15.38 -11.82
CA ARG A 145 -4.12 16.48 -12.66
C ARG A 145 -5.01 17.38 -11.82
N SER A 146 -4.39 18.40 -11.21
CA SER A 146 -5.10 19.45 -10.49
C SER A 146 -4.77 20.79 -11.12
N MET A 147 -5.75 21.42 -11.79
CA MET A 147 -5.75 22.84 -12.18
C MET A 147 -4.36 23.40 -12.58
N GLY A 148 -3.77 22.86 -13.66
CA GLY A 148 -2.56 23.42 -14.28
C GLY A 148 -1.21 23.13 -13.60
N MET A 149 -1.17 22.49 -12.42
CA MET A 149 0.07 22.01 -11.82
C MET A 149 0.13 20.47 -11.85
N ASN A 150 1.03 19.93 -12.67
CA ASN A 150 1.42 18.53 -12.58
C ASN A 150 2.26 18.36 -11.31
N ARG A 151 1.63 17.90 -10.22
CA ARG A 151 2.37 17.40 -9.06
C ARG A 151 2.61 15.92 -9.26
N GLU A 152 3.88 15.56 -9.46
CA GLU A 152 4.33 14.18 -9.44
C GLU A 152 4.77 13.85 -8.02
N ASN A 153 4.11 12.88 -7.40
CA ASN A 153 4.53 12.33 -6.12
C ASN A 153 4.99 10.90 -6.34
N THR A 154 6.26 10.64 -6.03
CA THR A 154 6.79 9.28 -6.00
C THR A 154 6.47 8.66 -4.65
N LEU A 155 5.83 7.49 -4.66
CA LEU A 155 5.54 6.70 -3.47
C LEU A 155 6.25 5.35 -3.54
N GLU A 156 6.77 4.91 -2.39
CA GLU A 156 7.29 3.56 -2.20
C GLU A 156 6.29 2.75 -1.37
N PHE A 157 5.93 1.57 -1.85
CA PHE A 157 5.11 0.62 -1.11
C PHE A 157 5.55 -0.80 -1.37
N VAL A 158 5.03 -1.72 -0.56
CA VAL A 158 5.27 -3.16 -0.69
C VAL A 158 3.94 -3.89 -0.73
N LYS A 159 3.89 -5.01 -1.44
CA LYS A 159 2.73 -5.89 -1.42
C LYS A 159 3.03 -7.05 -0.49
N VAL A 160 2.11 -7.29 0.43
CA VAL A 160 2.20 -8.36 1.44
C VAL A 160 0.86 -9.06 1.52
N ARG A 161 0.84 -10.36 1.83
CA ARG A 161 -0.41 -11.10 1.99
C ARG A 161 -1.15 -10.64 3.24
N ALA A 162 -2.47 -10.49 3.15
CA ALA A 162 -3.32 -10.13 4.30
C ALA A 162 -3.12 -11.10 5.49
N SER A 163 -2.88 -12.37 5.22
CA SER A 163 -2.64 -13.41 6.23
C SER A 163 -1.38 -13.17 7.08
N GLU A 164 -0.39 -12.46 6.55
CA GLU A 164 0.88 -12.14 7.21
C GLU A 164 0.80 -10.87 8.08
N LEU A 165 -0.34 -10.18 8.04
CA LEU A 165 -0.58 -8.95 8.76
C LEU A 165 -1.48 -9.19 9.98
N GLU A 166 -1.22 -8.42 11.01
CA GLU A 166 -2.10 -8.23 12.17
C GLU A 166 -2.67 -6.81 12.10
N PHE A 167 -4.00 -6.72 12.01
CA PHE A 167 -4.70 -5.45 11.87
C PHE A 167 -5.08 -4.88 13.23
N ILE A 168 -4.58 -3.70 13.57
CA ILE A 168 -4.69 -3.13 14.92
C ILE A 168 -5.75 -2.04 14.98
N ILE A 169 -5.66 -1.07 14.07
CA ILE A 169 -6.58 0.08 13.97
C ILE A 169 -7.02 0.22 12.52
N GLY A 170 -8.28 0.59 12.29
CA GLY A 170 -8.77 1.04 10.99
C GLY A 170 -9.32 2.46 11.05
N GLN A 171 -9.00 3.28 10.05
CA GLN A 171 -9.46 4.65 9.91
C GLN A 171 -9.94 4.93 8.49
N VAL A 172 -10.92 5.79 8.35
CA VAL A 172 -11.42 6.26 7.04
C VAL A 172 -11.41 7.78 7.06
N ARG A 173 -10.62 8.41 6.19
CA ARG A 173 -10.54 9.89 6.07
C ARG A 173 -10.42 10.60 7.44
N GLN A 174 -11.41 11.44 7.74
CA GLN A 174 -11.54 12.25 8.94
C GLN A 174 -12.43 11.60 10.01
N TYR A 175 -12.92 10.38 9.78
CA TYR A 175 -13.73 9.65 10.75
C TYR A 175 -12.84 9.10 11.88
N PRO A 176 -13.40 8.90 13.09
CA PRO A 176 -12.65 8.35 14.22
C PRO A 176 -12.01 7.00 13.91
N GLU A 177 -10.84 6.78 14.49
CA GLU A 177 -10.14 5.49 14.45
C GLU A 177 -10.92 4.42 15.21
N VAL A 178 -10.87 3.19 14.68
CA VAL A 178 -11.54 2.02 15.25
C VAL A 178 -10.50 0.96 15.58
N LYS A 179 -10.41 0.58 16.86
CA LYS A 179 -9.58 -0.55 17.29
C LYS A 179 -10.21 -1.87 16.81
N LEU A 180 -9.39 -2.72 16.22
CA LEU A 180 -9.80 -4.00 15.65
C LEU A 180 -9.52 -5.15 16.61
N ASN A 181 -8.40 -5.08 17.32
CA ASN A 181 -8.07 -5.95 18.42
C ASN A 181 -8.67 -5.37 19.71
N GLU A 182 -9.96 -5.60 19.91
CA GLU A 182 -10.49 -5.64 21.27
C GLU A 182 -10.08 -7.00 21.83
N GLU A 183 -8.98 -7.04 22.61
CA GLU A 183 -8.97 -8.01 23.70
C GLU A 183 -10.29 -7.81 24.42
N ASN A 184 -11.15 -8.83 24.38
CA ASN A 184 -12.24 -8.98 25.32
C ASN A 184 -11.61 -9.08 26.71
N LYS A 185 -11.18 -7.94 27.26
CA LYS A 185 -11.23 -7.70 28.68
C LYS A 185 -12.72 -7.59 29.00
N ASN A 186 -13.36 -8.76 29.03
CA ASN A 186 -14.39 -9.01 30.01
C ASN A 186 -13.83 -8.49 31.32
N CYS A 187 -14.26 -7.29 31.72
CA CYS A 187 -14.31 -6.91 33.11
C CYS A 187 -15.33 -7.84 33.78
N LEU A 188 -14.90 -9.08 33.99
CA LEU A 188 -15.46 -10.03 34.93
C LEU A 188 -14.48 -10.03 36.10
N VAL A 189 -14.60 -9.06 37.01
CA VAL A 189 -14.20 -9.26 38.40
C VAL A 189 -15.11 -8.42 39.30
N MET A 190 -16.02 -9.15 39.95
CA MET A 190 -16.78 -8.91 41.20
C MET A 190 -17.74 -7.73 41.27
#